data_AF-A0A1W9SH94-F1
#
_entry.id   AF-A0A1W9SH94-F1
#
_cell.length_a   1.000
_cell.length_b   1.000
_cell.length_c   1.000
_cell.angle_alpha   90.00
_cell.angle_beta   90.00
_cell.angle_gamma   90.00
#
_symmetry.space_group_name_H-M   'P 1'
#
loop_
_entity.id
_entity.type
_entity.pdbx_description
1 polymer ?
#
loop_
_entity_poly.entity_id
_entity_poly.type
_entity_poly.pdbx_seq_one_letter_code
_entity_poly.pdbx_strand_id
1 'polypeptide(L)'
;MEKNAELEQQKEEILTQSEELLIVNEEITLKNEMITSSITYAKTIQKAILPIDENMKKYFDFFNVFRPKDIVSGDFYWFTKLKIENKFFIFVAVVDCTGHGVP
;
A
#
# COMPACT_ATOMS: atom_id res chain seq x y z
N MET A 1 -29.02 -32.23 -38.52
CA MET A 1 -29.66 -32.28 -37.20
C MET A 1 -28.61 -32.35 -36.09
N GLU A 2 -27.64 -33.28 -36.13
CA GLU A 2 -26.51 -33.34 -35.19
C GLU A 2 -25.76 -32.01 -35.02
N LYS A 3 -25.38 -31.36 -36.11
CA LYS A 3 -24.63 -30.10 -36.08
C LYS A 3 -25.34 -28.93 -35.40
N ASN A 4 -26.67 -28.94 -35.34
CA ASN A 4 -27.45 -27.92 -34.62
C ASN A 4 -27.52 -28.24 -33.13
N ALA A 5 -27.57 -29.52 -32.75
CA ALA A 5 -27.54 -29.95 -31.36
C ALA A 5 -26.16 -29.67 -30.73
N GLU A 6 -25.09 -29.93 -31.48
CA GLU A 6 -23.72 -29.62 -31.08
C GLU A 6 -23.50 -28.11 -30.90
N LEU A 7 -24.10 -27.28 -31.76
CA LEU A 7 -24.05 -25.82 -31.63
C LEU A 7 -24.80 -25.29 -30.39
N GLU A 8 -25.95 -25.86 -30.07
CA GLU A 8 -26.71 -25.48 -28.87
C GLU A 8 -26.00 -25.93 -27.59
N GLN A 9 -25.38 -27.12 -27.59
CA GLN A 9 -24.55 -27.57 -26.48
C GLN A 9 -23.37 -26.62 -26.23
N GLN A 10 -22.64 -26.22 -27.29
CA GLN A 10 -21.54 -25.25 -27.16
C GLN A 10 -22.02 -23.90 -26.62
N LYS A 11 -23.20 -23.46 -27.03
CA LYS A 11 -23.78 -22.21 -26.56
C LYS A 11 -24.16 -22.28 -25.09
N GLU A 12 -24.72 -23.40 -24.64
CA GLU A 12 -25.03 -23.65 -23.23
C GLU A 12 -23.74 -23.69 -22.38
N GLU A 13 -22.71 -24.40 -22.85
CA GLU A 13 -21.38 -24.42 -22.20
C GLU A 13 -20.75 -23.03 -22.11
N ILE A 14 -20.82 -22.22 -23.17
CA ILE A 14 -20.32 -20.83 -23.17
C ILE A 14 -21.07 -19.97 -22.16
N LEU A 15 -22.40 -20.12 -22.04
CA LEU A 15 -23.20 -19.38 -21.08
C LEU A 15 -22.79 -19.73 -19.64
N THR A 16 -22.65 -21.02 -19.33
CA THR A 16 -22.19 -21.47 -18.01
C THR A 16 -20.79 -20.93 -17.70
N GLN A 17 -19.85 -20.99 -18.64
CA GLN A 17 -18.50 -20.43 -18.44
C GLN A 17 -18.52 -18.92 -18.24
N SER A 18 -19.40 -18.20 -18.95
CA SER A 18 -19.55 -16.75 -18.77
C SER A 18 -20.09 -16.40 -17.38
N GLU A 19 -21.04 -17.18 -16.85
CA GLU A 19 -21.58 -17.00 -15.50
C GLU A 19 -20.50 -17.27 -14.44
N GLU A 20 -19.73 -18.35 -14.59
CA GLU A 20 -18.61 -18.65 -13.69
C GLU A 20 -17.55 -17.55 -13.71
N LEU A 21 -17.22 -17.02 -14.89
CA LEU A 21 -16.27 -15.92 -15.03
C LEU A 21 -16.75 -14.64 -14.34
N LEU A 22 -18.05 -14.34 -14.39
CA LEU A 22 -18.62 -13.18 -13.69
C LEU A 22 -18.46 -13.33 -12.17
N ILE A 23 -18.78 -14.49 -11.62
CA ILE A 23 -18.65 -14.77 -10.18
C ILE A 23 -17.19 -14.62 -9.74
N VAL A 24 -16.25 -15.21 -10.49
CA VAL A 24 -14.82 -15.12 -10.18
C VAL A 24 -14.32 -13.67 -10.27
N ASN A 25 -14.81 -12.89 -11.24
CA ASN A 25 -14.43 -11.49 -11.39
C ASN A 25 -14.93 -10.63 -10.21
N GLU A 26 -16.18 -10.84 -9.78
CA GLU A 26 -16.73 -10.17 -8.60
C GLU A 26 -15.92 -10.49 -7.34
N GLU A 27 -15.56 -11.76 -7.13
CA GLU A 27 -14.71 -12.14 -6.00
C GLU A 27 -13.32 -11.48 -6.05
N ILE A 28 -12.70 -11.43 -7.22
CA ILE A 28 -11.39 -10.78 -7.42
C ILE A 28 -11.50 -9.29 -7.13
N THR A 29 -12.56 -8.64 -7.61
CA THR A 29 -12.81 -7.21 -7.41
C THR A 29 -12.95 -6.90 -5.92
N LEU A 30 -13.77 -7.66 -5.20
CA LEU A 30 -13.96 -7.50 -3.75
C LEU A 30 -12.64 -7.70 -3.00
N LYS A 31 -11.85 -8.73 -3.34
CA LYS A 31 -10.53 -8.97 -2.73
C LYS A 31 -9.57 -7.81 -2.98
N ASN A 32 -9.54 -7.28 -4.20
CA ASN A 32 -8.68 -6.13 -4.55
C ASN A 32 -9.07 -4.86 -3.78
N GLU A 33 -10.37 -4.60 -3.62
CA GLU A 33 -10.86 -3.48 -2.82
C GLU A 33 -10.43 -3.60 -1.35
N MET A 34 -10.57 -4.78 -0.76
CA MET A 34 -10.14 -5.05 0.62
C MET A 34 -8.63 -4.87 0.80
N ILE A 35 -7.82 -5.39 -0.12
CA ILE A 35 -6.35 -5.23 -0.09
C ILE A 35 -5.97 -3.75 -0.20
N THR A 36 -6.58 -3.02 -1.15
CA THR A 36 -6.31 -1.60 -1.37
C THR A 36 -6.68 -0.77 -0.13
N SER A 37 -7.80 -1.10 0.52
CA SER A 37 -8.24 -0.45 1.76
C SER A 37 -7.24 -0.69 2.90
N SER A 38 -6.76 -1.93 3.06
CA SER A 38 -5.74 -2.28 4.06
C SER A 38 -4.43 -1.50 3.85
N ILE A 39 -3.95 -1.44 2.61
CA ILE A 39 -2.73 -0.68 2.27
C ILE A 39 -2.92 0.83 2.52
N THR A 40 -4.12 1.35 2.21
CA THR A 40 -4.45 2.76 2.48
C THR A 40 -4.48 3.07 3.97
N TYR A 41 -4.99 2.15 4.79
CA TYR A 41 -4.94 2.27 6.24
C TYR A 41 -3.49 2.25 6.75
N ALA A 42 -2.65 1.34 6.25
CA ALA A 42 -1.23 1.29 6.59
C ALA A 42 -0.49 2.62 6.27
N LYS A 43 -0.85 3.29 5.17
CA LYS A 43 -0.33 4.64 4.87
C LYS A 43 -0.67 5.68 5.93
N THR A 44 -1.86 5.57 6.54
CA THR A 44 -2.27 6.46 7.64
C THR A 44 -1.35 6.27 8.85
N ILE A 45 -1.04 5.02 9.19
CA ILE A 45 -0.09 4.68 10.25
C ILE A 45 1.31 5.21 9.91
N GLN A 46 1.79 4.97 8.69
CA GLN A 46 3.10 5.47 8.25
C GLN A 46 3.22 6.99 8.40
N LYS A 47 2.21 7.75 7.97
CA LYS A 47 2.19 9.21 8.13
C LYS A 47 2.23 9.66 9.59
N ALA A 48 1.65 8.88 10.51
CA ALA A 48 1.69 9.20 11.94
C ALA A 48 3.06 8.95 12.58
N ILE A 49 3.84 8.02 12.03
CA ILE A 49 5.18 7.66 12.52
C ILE A 49 6.25 8.62 11.96
N LEU A 50 6.09 9.06 10.71
CA LEU A 50 7.03 9.98 10.08
C LEU A 50 7.02 11.33 10.83
N PRO A 51 8.20 11.85 11.25
CA PRO A 51 8.30 13.13 11.94
C PRO A 51 7.68 14.25 11.12
N ILE A 52 6.89 15.08 11.79
CA ILE A 52 6.32 16.30 11.21
C ILE A 52 7.45 17.31 10.99
N ASP A 53 7.60 17.78 9.75
CA ASP A 53 8.66 18.71 9.33
C ASP A 53 8.79 19.95 10.24
N GLU A 54 7.68 20.43 10.81
CA GLU A 54 7.64 21.60 11.71
C GLU A 54 8.52 21.45 12.96
N ASN A 55 8.68 20.24 13.48
CA ASN A 55 9.53 20.02 14.65
C ASN A 55 11.01 20.02 14.29
N MET A 56 11.38 19.53 13.11
CA MET A 56 12.76 19.53 12.63
C MET A 56 13.22 20.93 12.19
N LYS A 57 12.31 21.74 11.60
CA LYS A 57 12.62 23.10 11.12
C LYS A 57 13.07 24.06 12.23
N LYS A 58 12.73 23.75 13.50
CA LYS A 58 13.20 24.50 14.67
C LYS A 58 14.70 24.35 14.93
N TYR A 59 15.31 23.31 14.37
CA TYR A 59 16.68 22.92 14.67
C TYR A 59 17.60 22.91 13.44
N PHE A 60 17.04 22.72 12.25
CA PHE A 60 17.81 22.62 11.02
C PHE A 60 17.15 23.43 9.90
N ASP A 61 17.97 24.03 9.05
CA ASP A 61 17.56 24.37 7.70
C ASP A 61 17.74 23.12 6.83
N PHE A 62 16.63 22.58 6.31
CA PHE A 62 16.65 21.32 5.59
C PHE A 62 15.50 21.24 4.58
N PHE A 63 15.65 20.29 3.66
CA PHE A 63 14.57 19.85 2.79
C PHE A 63 14.43 18.33 2.90
N ASN A 64 13.21 17.84 2.78
CA ASN A 64 12.90 16.41 2.76
C ASN A 64 12.39 16.02 1.37
N VAL A 65 12.96 14.97 0.78
CA VAL A 65 12.48 14.37 -0.47
C VAL A 65 12.07 12.94 -0.19
N PHE A 66 10.79 12.74 0.08
CA PHE A 66 10.23 11.41 0.33
C PHE A 66 9.30 11.02 -0.82
N ARG A 67 9.76 10.08 -1.66
CA ARG A 67 9.06 9.65 -2.88
C ARG A 67 8.90 8.13 -2.88
N PRO A 68 7.90 7.60 -2.15
CA PRO A 68 7.66 6.16 -2.13
C PRO A 68 7.27 5.65 -3.52
N LYS A 69 7.71 4.44 -3.86
CA LYS A 69 7.36 3.75 -5.11
C LYS A 69 5.89 3.34 -5.15
N ASP A 70 5.37 2.82 -4.03
CA ASP A 70 3.98 2.37 -3.87
C ASP A 70 3.24 3.25 -2.84
N ILE A 71 2.01 2.84 -2.47
CA ILE A 71 1.16 3.56 -1.52
C ILE A 71 1.85 3.72 -0.14
N VAL A 72 2.67 2.74 0.27
CA VAL A 72 3.43 2.69 1.52
C VAL A 72 4.90 2.40 1.22
N SER A 73 5.81 3.17 1.84
CA SER A 73 7.26 2.95 1.74
C SER A 73 7.77 1.92 2.76
N GLY A 74 8.84 1.19 2.44
CA GLY A 74 9.67 0.55 3.46
C GLY A 74 10.55 1.56 4.20
N ASP A 75 10.98 2.58 3.48
CA ASP A 75 11.85 3.65 3.97
C ASP A 75 11.13 4.55 4.96
N PHE A 76 11.86 5.04 5.96
CA PHE A 76 11.37 6.06 6.87
C PHE A 76 12.51 6.95 7.37
N TYR A 77 12.14 8.11 7.90
CA TYR A 77 13.05 8.97 8.64
C TYR A 77 12.53 9.17 10.05
N TRP A 78 13.43 9.45 10.97
CA TRP A 78 13.11 9.66 12.38
C TRP A 78 13.90 10.82 12.94
N PHE A 79 13.29 11.53 13.88
CA PHE A 79 13.88 12.68 14.56
C PHE A 79 13.46 12.66 16.02
N THR A 80 14.43 12.90 16.91
CA THR A 80 14.14 13.18 18.32
C THR A 80 15.11 14.18 18.90
N LYS A 81 14.66 14.86 19.95
CA LYS A 81 15.49 15.69 20.82
C LYS A 81 15.44 15.11 22.22
N LEU A 82 16.61 14.74 22.74
CA LEU A 82 16.76 14.22 24.09
C LEU A 82 17.55 15.19 24.95
N LYS A 83 17.18 15.29 26.23
CA LYS A 83 17.99 15.97 27.23
C LYS A 83 18.76 14.89 28.00
N ILE A 84 20.08 14.92 27.91
CA ILE A 84 20.96 14.01 28.65
C ILE A 84 21.80 14.90 29.57
N GLU A 85 21.63 14.70 30.88
CA GLU A 85 22.12 15.61 31.92
C GLU A 85 21.65 17.06 31.67
N ASN A 86 22.59 18.00 31.50
CA ASN A 86 22.32 19.41 31.24
C ASN A 86 22.51 19.81 29.77
N LYS A 87 22.62 18.84 28.85
CA LYS A 87 22.79 19.09 27.42
C LYS A 87 21.65 18.52 26.60
N PHE A 88 21.32 19.20 25.51
CA PHE A 88 20.37 18.70 24.53
C PHE A 88 21.12 18.02 23.39
N PHE A 89 20.61 16.86 22.99
CA PHE A 89 21.09 16.07 21.87
C PHE A 89 19.98 15.93 20.85
N ILE A 90 20.34 16.03 19.60
CA ILE A 90 19.42 15.88 18.48
C ILE A 90 19.87 14.65 17.69
N PHE A 91 18.93 13.75 17.45
CA PHE A 91 19.15 12.55 16.67
C PHE A 91 18.28 12.60 15.43
N VAL A 92 18.88 12.26 14.30
CA VAL A 92 18.22 12.11 13.01
C VAL A 92 18.64 10.76 12.45
N ALA A 93 17.68 10.00 11.93
CA ALA A 93 17.94 8.77 11.23
C ALA A 93 17.17 8.76 9.90
N VAL A 94 17.81 8.23 8.87
CA VAL A 94 17.17 7.89 7.59
C VAL A 94 17.43 6.40 7.40
N VAL A 95 16.37 5.64 7.21
CA VAL A 95 16.39 4.18 7.25
C VAL A 95 15.73 3.65 5.99
N ASP A 96 16.45 2.78 5.28
CA ASP A 96 15.97 2.01 4.15
C ASP A 96 15.77 0.56 4.63
N CYS A 97 14.53 0.08 4.50
CA CYS A 97 14.17 -1.29 4.87
C CYS A 97 14.07 -2.12 3.59
N THR A 98 14.61 -3.34 3.63
CA THR A 98 14.48 -4.27 2.49
C THR A 98 13.01 -4.61 2.24
N GLY A 99 12.49 -4.27 1.06
CA GLY A 99 11.11 -4.55 0.64
C GLY A 99 10.25 -3.29 0.50
N HIS A 100 9.08 -3.42 -0.11
CA HIS A 100 8.12 -2.32 -0.29
C HIS A 100 6.68 -2.84 -0.18
N GLY A 101 5.75 -1.99 0.26
CA GLY A 101 4.34 -2.35 0.45
C GLY A 101 4.03 -3.02 1.79
N VAL A 102 2.87 -3.69 1.85
CA VAL A 102 2.39 -4.48 2.99
C VAL A 102 2.38 -5.95 2.56
N PRO A 103 2.98 -6.88 3.31
CA PRO A 103 2.93 -8.31 2.99
C PRO A 103 1.51 -8.90 3.09
#